data_AF-A0A135U0L3-F1
#
_entry.id   AF-A0A135U0L3-F1
#
_cell.length_a   1.000
_cell.length_b   1.000
_cell.length_c   1.000
_cell.angle_alpha   90.00
_cell.angle_beta   90.00
_cell.angle_gamma   90.00
#
_symmetry.space_group_name_H-M   'P 1'
#
loop_
_entity.id
_entity.type
_entity.pdbx_description
1 polymer ?
#
loop_
_entity_poly.entity_id
_entity_poly.type
_entity_poly.pdbx_seq_one_letter_code
_entity_poly.pdbx_strand_id
1 'polypeptide(L)'
;MAPSFHITSAHPTLHWSSKTKPILTVPPNEPVTFDLGDSSGGQITPNTTTTHLATLDLATFDPIYGPVAISGTSPGSVLEIEFLSLTPSSGWGWTAILPGFGLLADEFPNHVIKHFKWDDDATHIVFKPGIKVPLRPFLGISGVAPAEEGPFSTIPPLETGGNIDCKHITAGTKLYLPIRVPGANFSCGDGHAAQGDGEVCGTAIETPMKATLRFNIRKDMPYVTSPHYDTRGSAHARAQQAGDGGVYAVLGIDSDLLEASRKALRALIAYLVATRGGLEREEAYMLCSIAADLKIAEIVDMPNFAVSASIPRKPIPVIHPCNSAKDIISAPGGNVVEPVRRQAPRIHVQQPAIPAAAASDQGRRQRPDVEQDDASQDPYHDVRDGWVLYQPTAVIVSCGRVYDRGRPRSTFGADGLAVHDVGELRCAAGVVV
;
A
#
# COMPACT_ATOMS: atom_id res chain seq x y z
N MET A 1 -19.93 -28.14 7.38
CA MET A 1 -19.28 -29.28 6.69
C MET A 1 -17.81 -28.97 6.62
N ALA A 2 -16.93 -29.97 6.78
CA ALA A 2 -15.53 -29.78 6.46
C ALA A 2 -15.41 -29.39 4.96
N PRO A 3 -14.51 -28.46 4.60
CA PRO A 3 -14.32 -28.09 3.20
C PRO A 3 -13.93 -29.33 2.38
N SER A 4 -14.53 -29.48 1.21
CA SER A 4 -14.37 -30.67 0.35
C SER A 4 -12.97 -30.76 -0.27
N PHE A 5 -12.21 -29.67 -0.27
CA PHE A 5 -10.88 -29.56 -0.88
C PHE A 5 -9.83 -29.17 0.16
N HIS A 6 -8.76 -29.97 0.21
CA HIS A 6 -7.69 -29.79 1.17
C HIS A 6 -6.32 -30.13 0.55
N ILE A 7 -5.37 -29.23 0.71
CA ILE A 7 -3.96 -29.41 0.36
C ILE A 7 -3.17 -29.64 1.65
N THR A 8 -2.47 -30.76 1.74
CA THR A 8 -1.59 -31.07 2.87
C THR A 8 -0.18 -30.54 2.64
N SER A 9 0.62 -30.50 3.70
CA SER A 9 2.03 -30.11 3.62
C SER A 9 2.96 -31.19 3.04
N ALA A 10 2.43 -32.31 2.53
CA ALA A 10 3.23 -33.48 2.16
C ALA A 10 4.00 -33.35 0.83
N HIS A 11 3.58 -32.44 -0.05
CA HIS A 11 4.12 -32.31 -1.40
C HIS A 11 4.45 -30.85 -1.74
N PRO A 12 5.41 -30.23 -1.04
CA PRO A 12 5.87 -28.89 -1.39
C PRO A 12 6.63 -28.89 -2.72
N THR A 13 6.66 -27.74 -3.39
CA THR A 13 7.57 -27.44 -4.49
C THR A 13 8.30 -26.12 -4.23
N LEU A 14 9.45 -25.93 -4.89
CA LEU A 14 10.33 -24.76 -4.75
C LEU A 14 10.40 -23.94 -6.05
N HIS A 15 9.44 -24.17 -6.95
CA HIS A 15 9.38 -23.43 -8.20
C HIS A 15 7.95 -23.32 -8.73
N TRP A 16 7.69 -22.21 -9.41
CA TRP A 16 6.53 -22.02 -10.27
C TRP A 16 6.80 -22.64 -11.63
N SER A 17 5.80 -23.32 -12.20
CA SER A 17 5.85 -23.76 -13.59
C SER A 17 4.46 -23.98 -14.15
N SER A 18 4.26 -23.59 -15.41
CA SER A 18 3.07 -23.92 -16.19
C SER A 18 2.91 -25.42 -16.45
N LYS A 19 4.00 -26.20 -16.31
CA LYS A 19 4.04 -27.65 -16.56
C LYS A 19 3.76 -28.49 -15.31
N THR A 20 3.74 -27.89 -14.11
CA THR A 20 3.44 -28.61 -12.87
C THR A 20 1.99 -29.06 -12.89
N LYS A 21 1.76 -30.36 -12.70
CA LYS A 21 0.40 -30.92 -12.66
C LYS A 21 -0.31 -30.44 -11.39
N PRO A 22 -1.55 -29.92 -11.49
CA PRO A 22 -2.33 -29.56 -10.32
C PRO A 22 -2.56 -30.77 -9.41
N ILE A 23 -2.44 -30.56 -8.10
CA ILE A 23 -2.79 -31.57 -7.09
C ILE A 23 -4.31 -31.74 -7.03
N LEU A 24 -5.05 -30.64 -7.16
CA LEU A 24 -6.50 -30.62 -7.16
C LEU A 24 -7.03 -29.71 -8.27
N THR A 25 -8.25 -29.99 -8.71
CA THR A 25 -9.04 -29.08 -9.53
C THR A 25 -10.34 -28.75 -8.80
N VAL A 26 -10.63 -27.46 -8.63
CA VAL A 26 -11.78 -26.96 -7.86
C VAL A 26 -12.66 -26.07 -8.73
N PRO A 27 -13.98 -26.08 -8.54
CA PRO A 27 -14.85 -25.09 -9.17
C PRO A 27 -14.73 -23.73 -8.45
N PRO A 28 -15.04 -22.62 -9.12
CA PRO A 28 -15.07 -21.31 -8.48
C PRO A 28 -16.04 -21.26 -7.29
N ASN A 29 -15.70 -20.44 -6.30
CA ASN A 29 -16.41 -20.17 -5.05
C ASN A 29 -16.40 -21.29 -4.01
N GLU A 30 -15.79 -22.45 -4.29
CA GLU A 30 -15.54 -23.48 -3.29
C GLU A 30 -14.32 -23.11 -2.41
N PRO A 31 -14.44 -23.20 -1.07
CA PRO A 31 -13.30 -23.03 -0.18
C PRO A 31 -12.31 -24.19 -0.30
N VAL A 32 -11.02 -23.86 -0.27
CA VAL A 32 -9.91 -24.80 -0.19
C VAL A 32 -9.12 -24.54 1.09
N THR A 33 -8.80 -25.60 1.82
CA THR A 33 -7.96 -25.49 3.02
C THR A 33 -6.54 -25.97 2.74
N PHE A 34 -5.59 -25.41 3.48
CA PHE A 34 -4.18 -25.71 3.34
C PHE A 34 -3.55 -25.93 4.72
N ASP A 35 -2.74 -26.97 4.85
CA ASP A 35 -1.74 -27.10 5.90
C ASP A 35 -0.37 -26.73 5.31
N LEU A 36 0.25 -25.68 5.85
CA LEU A 36 1.48 -25.09 5.33
C LEU A 36 2.59 -25.19 6.39
N GLY A 37 3.80 -25.58 5.96
CA GLY A 37 5.02 -25.40 6.75
C GLY A 37 5.47 -23.93 6.77
N ASP A 38 6.49 -23.63 7.55
CA ASP A 38 7.18 -22.34 7.48
C ASP A 38 8.18 -22.26 6.31
N SER A 39 8.69 -21.06 6.05
CA SER A 39 9.68 -20.73 5.01
C SER A 39 10.96 -21.57 5.07
N SER A 40 11.35 -22.13 6.23
CA SER A 40 12.60 -22.92 6.30
C SER A 40 12.50 -24.32 5.69
N GLY A 41 11.30 -24.74 5.25
CA GLY A 41 11.07 -26.11 4.80
C GLY A 41 11.20 -27.15 5.91
N GLY A 42 11.04 -26.74 7.17
CA GLY A 42 11.18 -27.60 8.35
C GLY A 42 12.61 -27.77 8.85
N GLN A 43 13.58 -27.02 8.32
CA GLN A 43 14.95 -27.03 8.82
C GLN A 43 15.11 -26.30 10.15
N ILE A 44 14.28 -25.28 10.41
CA ILE A 44 14.27 -24.54 11.67
C ILE A 44 13.20 -25.11 12.60
N THR A 45 13.60 -25.39 13.84
CA THR A 45 12.75 -25.93 14.89
C THR A 45 12.84 -25.04 16.14
N PRO A 46 11.97 -25.25 17.16
CA PRO A 46 12.08 -24.54 18.44
C PRO A 46 13.40 -24.75 19.18
N ASN A 47 14.21 -25.75 18.80
CA ASN A 47 15.50 -26.06 19.40
C ASN A 47 16.69 -25.58 18.55
N THR A 48 16.43 -25.03 17.36
CA THR A 48 17.47 -24.47 16.51
C THR A 48 18.16 -23.32 17.25
N THR A 49 19.47 -23.19 17.06
CA THR A 49 20.29 -22.13 17.66
C THR A 49 21.12 -21.48 16.57
N THR A 50 21.76 -20.36 16.88
CA THR A 50 22.64 -19.64 15.95
C THR A 50 23.69 -20.54 15.26
N THR A 51 24.24 -21.54 15.97
CA THR A 51 25.25 -22.45 15.39
C THR A 51 24.70 -23.38 14.31
N HIS A 52 23.39 -23.65 14.34
CA HIS A 52 22.72 -24.47 13.33
C HIS A 52 22.45 -23.68 12.04
N LEU A 53 22.36 -22.34 12.10
CA LEU A 53 22.03 -21.53 10.94
C LEU A 53 23.06 -21.65 9.82
N ALA A 54 24.34 -21.84 10.17
CA ALA A 54 25.44 -21.98 9.22
C ALA A 54 25.38 -23.28 8.38
N THR A 55 24.53 -24.24 8.76
CA THR A 55 24.37 -25.53 8.05
C THR A 55 23.06 -25.65 7.30
N LEU A 56 22.25 -24.59 7.24
CA LEU A 56 20.98 -24.59 6.52
C LEU A 56 21.21 -24.67 5.02
N ASP A 57 20.37 -25.44 4.34
CA ASP A 57 20.25 -25.42 2.89
C ASP A 57 19.21 -24.39 2.47
N LEU A 58 19.67 -23.16 2.22
CA LEU A 58 18.81 -22.05 1.80
C LEU A 58 18.14 -22.30 0.45
N ALA A 59 18.64 -23.24 -0.38
CA ALA A 59 18.00 -23.57 -1.65
C ALA A 59 16.67 -24.34 -1.49
N THR A 60 16.35 -24.77 -0.26
CA THR A 60 15.10 -25.46 0.07
C THR A 60 14.12 -24.60 0.86
N PHE A 61 14.43 -23.32 1.04
CA PHE A 61 13.53 -22.34 1.65
C PHE A 61 12.36 -22.01 0.72
N ASP A 62 11.30 -21.47 1.32
CA ASP A 62 10.10 -21.00 0.66
C ASP A 62 9.37 -22.06 -0.18
N PRO A 63 9.05 -23.22 0.45
CA PRO A 63 8.19 -24.20 -0.18
C PRO A 63 6.77 -23.65 -0.37
N ILE A 64 6.24 -23.86 -1.56
CA ILE A 64 4.84 -23.58 -1.88
C ILE A 64 4.03 -24.87 -1.99
N TYR A 65 2.75 -24.76 -1.65
CA TYR A 65 1.81 -25.86 -1.57
C TYR A 65 0.68 -25.65 -2.59
N GLY A 66 0.49 -26.66 -3.44
CA GLY A 66 -0.32 -26.59 -4.66
C GLY A 66 0.40 -27.33 -5.80
N PRO A 67 0.07 -27.09 -7.08
CA PRO A 67 -0.91 -26.11 -7.54
C PRO A 67 -2.35 -26.59 -7.41
N VAL A 68 -3.27 -25.67 -7.13
CA VAL A 68 -4.71 -25.84 -7.25
C VAL A 68 -5.16 -25.24 -8.58
N ALA A 69 -5.77 -26.05 -9.43
CA ALA A 69 -6.38 -25.56 -10.66
C ALA A 69 -7.83 -25.13 -10.41
N ILE A 70 -8.21 -23.97 -10.95
CA ILE A 70 -9.56 -23.43 -10.84
C ILE A 70 -10.26 -23.63 -12.18
N SER A 71 -11.35 -24.39 -12.18
CA SER A 71 -12.12 -24.74 -13.37
C SER A 71 -12.72 -23.50 -14.04
N GLY A 72 -12.66 -23.44 -15.38
CA GLY A 72 -13.23 -22.33 -16.16
C GLY A 72 -12.37 -21.06 -16.23
N THR A 73 -11.15 -21.10 -15.67
CA THR A 73 -10.15 -20.04 -15.87
C THR A 73 -9.55 -20.09 -17.27
N SER A 74 -9.26 -18.92 -17.82
CA SER A 74 -8.54 -18.77 -19.09
C SER A 74 -7.53 -17.64 -18.97
N PRO A 75 -6.41 -17.69 -19.73
CA PRO A 75 -5.49 -16.58 -19.84
C PRO A 75 -6.21 -15.26 -20.16
N GLY A 76 -5.77 -14.18 -19.52
CA GLY A 76 -6.38 -12.84 -19.64
C GLY A 76 -7.58 -12.58 -18.73
N SER A 77 -8.10 -13.60 -18.04
CA SER A 77 -8.98 -13.38 -16.88
C SER A 77 -8.15 -13.08 -15.62
N VAL A 78 -8.82 -12.69 -14.54
CA VAL A 78 -8.20 -12.43 -13.24
C VAL A 78 -8.71 -13.45 -12.23
N LEU A 79 -7.81 -13.99 -11.42
CA LEU A 79 -8.14 -14.81 -10.27
C LEU A 79 -8.36 -13.90 -9.06
N GLU A 80 -9.58 -13.86 -8.52
CA GLU A 80 -9.86 -13.28 -7.21
C GLU A 80 -9.67 -14.36 -6.15
N ILE A 81 -8.85 -14.07 -5.14
CA ILE A 81 -8.56 -14.94 -4.00
C ILE A 81 -9.02 -14.24 -2.75
N GLU A 82 -9.97 -14.81 -2.04
CA GLU A 82 -10.42 -14.32 -0.75
C GLU A 82 -9.81 -15.15 0.38
N PHE A 83 -9.12 -14.49 1.29
CA PHE A 83 -8.46 -15.11 2.42
C PHE A 83 -9.46 -15.23 3.57
N LEU A 84 -10.15 -16.37 3.67
CA LEU A 84 -11.22 -16.54 4.67
C LEU A 84 -10.67 -16.70 6.09
N SER A 85 -9.58 -17.45 6.26
CA SER A 85 -8.89 -17.60 7.54
C SER A 85 -7.40 -17.84 7.32
N LEU A 86 -6.57 -17.22 8.16
CA LEU A 86 -5.12 -17.42 8.25
C LEU A 86 -4.78 -17.56 9.72
N THR A 87 -4.29 -18.73 10.12
CA THR A 87 -4.05 -19.05 11.53
C THR A 87 -2.73 -19.78 11.68
N PRO A 88 -1.77 -19.25 12.46
CA PRO A 88 -0.56 -19.98 12.78
C PRO A 88 -0.94 -21.35 13.32
N SER A 89 -0.40 -22.42 12.73
CA SER A 89 -0.78 -23.78 13.09
C SER A 89 -0.02 -24.29 14.32
N SER A 90 0.85 -23.44 14.86
CA SER A 90 1.63 -23.69 16.06
C SER A 90 1.76 -22.40 16.89
N GLY A 91 1.92 -22.54 18.20
CA GLY A 91 2.12 -21.42 19.14
C GLY A 91 3.57 -20.89 19.18
N TRP A 92 4.30 -20.97 18.08
CA TRP A 92 5.68 -20.51 17.99
C TRP A 92 6.04 -20.04 16.58
N GLY A 93 7.11 -19.26 16.50
CA GLY A 93 7.73 -18.85 15.25
C GLY A 93 9.13 -18.32 15.49
N TRP A 94 9.80 -17.89 14.43
CA TRP A 94 11.18 -17.45 14.49
C TRP A 94 11.44 -16.27 13.54
N THR A 95 12.46 -15.48 13.88
CA THR A 95 13.06 -14.52 12.95
C THR A 95 14.57 -14.73 13.00
N ALA A 96 15.26 -14.53 11.89
CA ALA A 96 16.70 -14.72 11.81
C ALA A 96 17.39 -13.64 10.97
N ILE A 97 18.64 -13.37 11.34
CA ILE A 97 19.62 -12.73 10.48
C ILE A 97 20.41 -13.85 9.81
N LEU A 98 20.32 -13.90 8.48
CA LEU A 98 21.08 -14.82 7.64
C LEU A 98 22.11 -14.00 6.84
N PRO A 99 23.43 -14.21 7.03
CA PRO A 99 24.45 -13.42 6.35
C PRO A 99 24.30 -13.44 4.83
N GLY A 100 24.42 -12.26 4.21
CA GLY A 100 24.22 -12.10 2.77
C GLY A 100 22.77 -11.90 2.33
N PHE A 101 21.83 -11.83 3.28
CA PHE A 101 20.41 -11.63 3.03
C PHE A 101 19.84 -10.51 3.93
N GLY A 102 18.88 -9.75 3.40
CA GLY A 102 18.34 -8.54 4.04
C GLY A 102 18.95 -7.23 3.54
N LEU A 103 18.26 -6.12 3.81
CA LEU A 103 18.62 -4.77 3.33
C LEU A 103 19.96 -4.26 3.85
N LEU A 104 20.33 -4.64 5.07
CA LEU A 104 21.57 -4.25 5.76
C LEU A 104 22.50 -5.46 5.98
N ALA A 105 22.53 -6.40 5.03
CA ALA A 105 23.29 -7.64 5.15
C ALA A 105 24.80 -7.41 5.38
N ASP A 106 25.34 -6.28 4.93
CA ASP A 106 26.73 -5.85 5.12
C ASP A 106 27.02 -5.36 6.55
N GLU A 107 26.04 -4.78 7.24
CA GLU A 107 26.16 -4.32 8.63
C GLU A 107 25.91 -5.46 9.65
N PHE A 108 25.16 -6.49 9.27
CA PHE A 108 24.79 -7.62 10.13
C PHE A 108 25.35 -8.97 9.62
N PRO A 109 26.68 -9.17 9.63
CA PRO A 109 27.34 -10.31 8.99
C PRO A 109 27.23 -11.64 9.77
N ASN A 110 26.62 -11.62 10.96
CA ASN A 110 26.58 -12.76 11.85
C ASN A 110 25.19 -13.40 11.86
N HIS A 111 25.17 -14.72 11.86
CA HIS A 111 23.94 -15.48 12.11
C HIS A 111 23.35 -15.09 13.47
N VAL A 112 22.04 -14.84 13.51
CA VAL A 112 21.28 -14.64 14.75
C VAL A 112 19.91 -15.25 14.55
N ILE A 113 19.39 -16.00 15.53
CA ILE A 113 18.00 -16.45 15.54
C ILE A 113 17.33 -15.98 16.82
N LYS A 114 16.06 -15.61 16.72
CA LYS A 114 15.19 -15.36 17.85
C LYS A 114 13.89 -16.12 17.68
N HIS A 115 13.60 -16.97 18.66
CA HIS A 115 12.33 -17.69 18.76
C HIS A 115 11.31 -16.87 19.54
N PHE A 116 10.06 -17.08 19.16
CA PHE A 116 8.88 -16.52 19.81
C PHE A 116 7.93 -17.65 20.18
N LYS A 117 7.20 -17.47 21.28
CA LYS A 117 6.11 -18.35 21.68
C LYS A 117 4.92 -17.49 22.05
N TRP A 118 3.73 -17.99 21.78
CA TRP A 118 2.47 -17.33 22.09
C TRP A 118 1.37 -18.38 22.32
N ASP A 119 0.36 -17.99 23.08
CA ASP A 119 -0.84 -18.78 23.30
C ASP A 119 -1.82 -18.59 22.13
N ASP A 120 -2.79 -19.50 21.97
CA ASP A 120 -3.72 -19.51 20.82
C ASP A 120 -4.56 -18.22 20.69
N ASP A 121 -4.84 -17.53 21.79
CA ASP A 121 -5.63 -16.29 21.84
C ASP A 121 -4.76 -15.02 21.85
N ALA A 122 -3.44 -15.16 21.69
CA ALA A 122 -2.52 -14.04 21.69
C ALA A 122 -2.81 -13.07 20.53
N THR A 123 -2.82 -11.78 20.86
CA THR A 123 -2.96 -10.68 19.88
C THR A 123 -1.63 -10.03 19.53
N HIS A 124 -0.56 -10.41 20.23
CA HIS A 124 0.79 -9.88 20.08
C HIS A 124 1.81 -10.86 20.65
N ILE A 125 3.05 -10.75 20.17
CA ILE A 125 4.21 -11.36 20.83
C ILE A 125 4.93 -10.33 21.69
N VAL A 126 5.69 -10.82 22.66
CA VAL A 126 6.62 -10.00 23.45
C VAL A 126 8.01 -10.17 22.84
N PHE A 127 8.52 -9.14 22.16
CA PHE A 127 9.87 -9.18 21.59
C PHE A 127 10.93 -9.13 22.69
N LYS A 128 10.76 -8.18 23.62
CA LYS A 128 11.51 -7.97 24.87
C LYS A 128 10.58 -7.27 25.88
N PRO A 129 10.90 -7.22 27.19
CA PRO A 129 10.11 -6.45 28.16
C PRO A 129 9.85 -5.02 27.66
N GLY A 130 8.58 -4.61 27.62
CA GLY A 130 8.16 -3.31 27.11
C GLY A 130 8.00 -3.20 25.59
N ILE A 131 8.40 -4.21 24.81
CA ILE A 131 8.31 -4.22 23.34
C ILE A 131 7.37 -5.34 22.89
N LYS A 132 6.23 -4.94 22.33
CA LYS A 132 5.18 -5.85 21.84
C LYS A 132 5.00 -5.68 20.34
N VAL A 133 4.88 -6.78 19.61
CA VAL A 133 4.60 -6.77 18.17
C VAL A 133 3.23 -7.40 17.95
N PRO A 134 2.25 -6.70 17.34
CA PRO A 134 0.94 -7.26 17.05
C PRO A 134 1.03 -8.48 16.14
N LEU A 135 0.30 -9.54 16.47
CA LEU A 135 0.12 -10.70 15.60
C LEU A 135 -0.90 -10.34 14.52
N ARG A 136 -0.48 -10.45 13.27
CA ARG A 136 -1.31 -10.21 12.08
C ARG A 136 -0.97 -11.25 11.04
N PRO A 137 -1.48 -12.49 11.19
CA PRO A 137 -1.09 -13.59 10.34
C PRO A 137 -1.43 -13.35 8.87
N PHE A 138 -0.49 -13.66 7.99
CA PHE A 138 -0.66 -13.64 6.54
C PHE A 138 0.25 -14.66 5.85
N LEU A 139 0.11 -14.81 4.53
CA LEU A 139 0.99 -15.62 3.70
C LEU A 139 1.91 -14.68 2.91
N GLY A 140 3.22 -14.84 3.03
CA GLY A 140 4.21 -14.13 2.20
C GLY A 140 4.08 -14.51 0.74
N ILE A 141 3.89 -15.81 0.49
CA ILE A 141 3.74 -16.37 -0.85
C ILE A 141 2.29 -16.65 -1.23
N SER A 142 1.84 -16.02 -2.32
CA SER A 142 0.57 -16.33 -2.98
C SER A 142 0.66 -16.01 -4.47
N GLY A 143 0.58 -17.02 -5.34
CA GLY A 143 0.83 -16.84 -6.76
C GLY A 143 0.10 -17.82 -7.67
N VAL A 144 0.00 -17.46 -8.94
CA VAL A 144 -0.45 -18.34 -10.04
C VAL A 144 0.73 -18.63 -10.97
N ALA A 145 0.66 -19.74 -11.70
CA ALA A 145 1.75 -20.13 -12.57
C ALA A 145 1.98 -19.10 -13.70
N PRO A 146 3.25 -18.72 -13.97
CA PRO A 146 3.61 -17.91 -15.13
C PRO A 146 3.33 -18.67 -16.44
N ALA A 147 3.20 -17.94 -17.55
CA ALA A 147 3.00 -18.55 -18.87
C ALA A 147 4.32 -19.02 -19.49
N GLU A 148 5.39 -18.33 -19.14
CA GLU A 148 6.75 -18.57 -19.60
C GLU A 148 7.19 -20.00 -19.25
N GLU A 149 7.93 -20.63 -20.15
CA GLU A 149 8.45 -21.97 -19.90
C GLU A 149 9.66 -21.92 -18.96
N GLY A 150 9.69 -22.86 -18.02
CA GLY A 150 10.81 -23.05 -17.10
C GLY A 150 10.35 -23.17 -15.65
N PRO A 151 11.25 -23.59 -14.75
CA PRO A 151 11.07 -23.40 -13.32
C PRO A 151 11.43 -21.95 -12.96
N PHE A 152 10.52 -21.25 -12.31
CA PHE A 152 10.78 -19.94 -11.71
C PHE A 152 10.93 -20.13 -10.21
N SER A 153 11.98 -19.56 -9.62
CA SER A 153 12.22 -19.61 -8.17
C SER A 153 11.00 -19.12 -7.39
N THR A 154 10.75 -19.70 -6.21
CA THR A 154 9.74 -19.19 -5.27
C THR A 154 10.16 -17.93 -4.54
N ILE A 155 11.47 -17.62 -4.53
CA ILE A 155 12.05 -16.50 -3.79
C ILE A 155 11.55 -15.12 -4.27
N PRO A 156 11.71 -14.68 -5.53
CA PRO A 156 11.30 -13.33 -5.89
C PRO A 156 9.79 -13.19 -6.11
N PRO A 157 9.22 -11.99 -5.88
CA PRO A 157 7.90 -11.66 -6.40
C PRO A 157 7.87 -11.70 -7.93
N LEU A 158 6.69 -12.00 -8.47
CA LEU A 158 6.37 -12.05 -9.90
C LEU A 158 5.10 -11.24 -10.19
N GLU A 159 4.91 -10.80 -11.43
CA GLU A 159 3.64 -10.16 -11.83
C GLU A 159 2.41 -11.07 -11.65
N THR A 160 2.62 -12.38 -11.52
CA THR A 160 1.61 -13.39 -11.21
C THR A 160 1.45 -13.69 -9.71
N GLY A 161 2.05 -12.88 -8.83
CA GLY A 161 2.06 -13.09 -7.38
C GLY A 161 3.44 -13.52 -6.91
N GLY A 162 3.56 -14.69 -6.27
CA GLY A 162 4.86 -15.16 -5.77
C GLY A 162 5.11 -14.72 -4.33
N ASN A 163 6.37 -14.54 -3.96
CA ASN A 163 6.76 -13.99 -2.65
C ASN A 163 6.58 -12.49 -2.65
N ILE A 164 5.44 -12.03 -2.15
CA ILE A 164 5.05 -10.62 -2.22
C ILE A 164 5.30 -9.93 -0.86
N ASP A 165 5.26 -10.71 0.22
CA ASP A 165 5.52 -10.28 1.60
C ASP A 165 4.77 -9.02 1.98
N CYS A 166 3.52 -8.97 1.56
CA CYS A 166 2.63 -7.86 1.84
C CYS A 166 1.77 -8.18 3.06
N LYS A 167 2.21 -7.68 4.22
CA LYS A 167 1.51 -7.82 5.52
C LYS A 167 0.06 -7.32 5.54
N HIS A 168 -0.41 -6.66 4.49
CA HIS A 168 -1.78 -6.18 4.34
C HIS A 168 -2.73 -7.25 3.79
N ILE A 169 -2.21 -8.37 3.25
CA ILE A 169 -2.98 -9.49 2.71
C ILE A 169 -3.34 -10.47 3.84
N THR A 170 -4.07 -9.97 4.82
CA THR A 170 -4.55 -10.75 5.98
C THR A 170 -5.90 -11.41 5.72
N ALA A 171 -6.40 -12.21 6.67
CA ALA A 171 -7.77 -12.71 6.65
C ALA A 171 -8.81 -11.59 6.43
N GLY A 172 -9.73 -11.83 5.51
CA GLY A 172 -10.76 -10.90 5.01
C GLY A 172 -10.33 -10.05 3.80
N THR A 173 -9.04 -10.03 3.44
CA THR A 173 -8.55 -9.35 2.23
C THR A 173 -8.89 -10.17 0.98
N LYS A 174 -9.04 -9.48 -0.16
CA LYS A 174 -9.07 -10.10 -1.49
C LYS A 174 -7.79 -9.76 -2.26
N LEU A 175 -7.14 -10.74 -2.86
CA LEU A 175 -6.03 -10.60 -3.79
C LEU A 175 -6.52 -10.87 -5.22
N TYR A 176 -5.98 -10.15 -6.18
CA TYR A 176 -6.32 -10.25 -7.59
C TYR A 176 -5.04 -10.51 -8.38
N LEU A 177 -4.97 -11.66 -9.05
CA LEU A 177 -3.80 -12.07 -9.83
C LEU A 177 -4.17 -12.25 -11.31
N PRO A 178 -3.34 -11.77 -12.25
CA PRO A 178 -3.57 -12.00 -13.67
C PRO A 178 -3.36 -13.48 -14.00
N ILE A 179 -4.36 -14.11 -14.62
CA ILE A 179 -4.26 -15.50 -15.06
C ILE A 179 -3.46 -15.55 -16.36
N ARG A 180 -2.34 -16.29 -16.35
CA ARG A 180 -1.45 -16.47 -17.50
C ARG A 180 -1.59 -17.84 -18.17
N VAL A 181 -2.08 -18.84 -17.45
CA VAL A 181 -2.29 -20.21 -17.95
C VAL A 181 -3.68 -20.75 -17.64
N PRO A 182 -4.21 -21.70 -18.43
CA PRO A 182 -5.44 -22.42 -18.07
C PRO A 182 -5.30 -23.09 -16.70
N GLY A 183 -6.36 -23.02 -15.90
CA GLY A 183 -6.36 -23.52 -14.53
C GLY A 183 -5.84 -22.51 -13.50
N ALA A 184 -5.15 -21.44 -13.93
CA ALA A 184 -4.34 -20.54 -13.09
C ALA A 184 -3.18 -21.23 -12.35
N ASN A 185 -3.40 -22.41 -11.78
CA ASN A 185 -2.43 -23.22 -11.03
C ASN A 185 -1.89 -22.42 -9.84
N PHE A 186 -2.78 -22.13 -8.90
CA PHE A 186 -2.49 -21.35 -7.70
C PHE A 186 -1.72 -22.16 -6.67
N SER A 187 -0.68 -21.57 -6.08
CA SER A 187 0.00 -22.10 -4.90
C SER A 187 0.24 -20.99 -3.89
N CYS A 188 0.42 -21.39 -2.63
CA CYS A 188 0.75 -20.48 -1.54
C CYS A 188 1.64 -21.18 -0.51
N GLY A 189 2.27 -20.40 0.35
CA GLY A 189 3.19 -20.89 1.36
C GLY A 189 3.60 -19.76 2.28
N ASP A 190 4.69 -19.98 3.00
CA ASP A 190 5.38 -18.94 3.76
C ASP A 190 4.48 -18.19 4.76
N GLY A 191 4.17 -18.86 5.87
CA GLY A 191 3.31 -18.30 6.90
C GLY A 191 4.04 -17.32 7.80
N HIS A 192 3.53 -16.10 7.90
CA HIS A 192 4.08 -15.09 8.82
C HIS A 192 3.11 -14.78 9.94
N ALA A 193 3.58 -14.79 11.18
CA ALA A 193 2.80 -14.37 12.34
C ALA A 193 2.74 -12.83 12.46
N ALA A 194 3.81 -12.15 12.05
CA ALA A 194 3.92 -10.70 11.95
C ALA A 194 5.11 -10.32 11.06
N GLN A 195 4.98 -9.22 10.32
CA GLN A 195 6.04 -8.63 9.50
C GLN A 195 5.93 -7.08 9.51
N GLY A 196 7.06 -6.41 9.30
CA GLY A 196 7.11 -4.99 8.92
C GLY A 196 6.97 -4.80 7.41
N ASP A 197 6.75 -3.56 6.96
CA ASP A 197 6.89 -3.24 5.53
C ASP A 197 8.38 -3.26 5.19
N GLY A 198 8.71 -3.88 4.05
CA GLY A 198 10.09 -4.04 3.55
C GLY A 198 10.77 -5.33 3.99
N GLU A 199 10.25 -6.07 4.98
CA GLU A 199 10.87 -7.29 5.50
C GLU A 199 12.41 -7.17 5.69
N VAL A 200 12.82 -6.06 6.30
CA VAL A 200 14.17 -5.49 6.07
C VAL A 200 15.36 -6.37 6.48
N CYS A 201 15.18 -7.38 7.33
CA CYS A 201 16.23 -8.33 7.69
C CYS A 201 16.16 -9.67 6.93
N GLY A 202 15.30 -9.77 5.92
CA GLY A 202 15.09 -10.97 5.11
C GLY A 202 14.07 -11.95 5.69
N THR A 203 13.65 -11.81 6.94
CA THR A 203 12.68 -12.73 7.54
C THR A 203 11.66 -11.98 8.37
N ALA A 204 10.46 -12.55 8.43
CA ALA A 204 9.37 -12.15 9.29
C ALA A 204 9.45 -12.87 10.66
N ILE A 205 8.30 -12.97 11.33
CA ILE A 205 8.08 -14.04 12.32
C ILE A 205 7.50 -15.24 11.58
N GLU A 206 8.41 -16.07 11.06
CA GLU A 206 8.14 -17.29 10.31
C GLU A 206 7.42 -18.32 11.16
N THR A 207 6.34 -18.90 10.64
CA THR A 207 5.53 -19.91 11.34
C THR A 207 4.79 -20.82 10.36
N PRO A 208 4.64 -22.11 10.68
CA PRO A 208 3.65 -22.96 10.02
C PRO A 208 2.24 -22.33 10.11
N MET A 209 1.42 -22.53 9.07
CA MET A 209 0.13 -21.83 8.91
C MET A 209 -0.97 -22.78 8.42
N LYS A 210 -2.19 -22.55 8.90
CA LYS A 210 -3.41 -23.08 8.30
C LYS A 210 -4.14 -21.96 7.57
N ALA A 211 -4.48 -22.20 6.31
CA ALA A 211 -5.19 -21.25 5.47
C ALA A 211 -6.51 -21.82 4.96
N THR A 212 -7.54 -20.97 4.86
CA THR A 212 -8.76 -21.25 4.10
C THR A 212 -8.93 -20.15 3.08
N LEU A 213 -8.91 -20.51 1.80
CA LEU A 213 -8.99 -19.58 0.67
C LEU A 213 -10.20 -19.89 -0.19
N ARG A 214 -10.79 -18.88 -0.82
CA ARG A 214 -11.86 -19.04 -1.81
C ARG A 214 -11.47 -18.34 -3.10
N PHE A 215 -11.72 -19.00 -4.23
CA PHE A 215 -11.31 -18.53 -5.54
C PHE A 215 -12.50 -18.14 -6.40
N ASN A 216 -12.42 -17.02 -7.11
CA ASN A 216 -13.42 -16.61 -8.09
C ASN A 216 -12.74 -16.08 -9.36
N ILE A 217 -13.48 -16.01 -10.47
CA ILE A 217 -12.96 -15.59 -11.77
C ILE A 217 -13.56 -14.23 -12.13
N ARG A 218 -12.69 -13.26 -12.43
CA ARG A 218 -13.06 -11.90 -12.80
C ARG A 218 -12.66 -11.64 -14.26
N LYS A 219 -13.64 -11.20 -15.06
CA LYS A 219 -13.45 -10.81 -16.47
C LYS A 219 -13.66 -9.31 -16.69
N ASP A 220 -14.07 -8.61 -15.64
CA ASP A 220 -14.41 -7.20 -15.57
C ASP A 220 -13.27 -6.34 -15.00
N MET A 221 -12.07 -6.92 -14.86
CA MET A 221 -10.88 -6.25 -14.30
C MET A 221 -9.68 -6.30 -15.27
N PRO A 222 -9.81 -5.79 -16.51
CA PRO A 222 -8.75 -5.90 -17.53
C PRO A 222 -7.47 -5.10 -17.18
N TYR A 223 -7.56 -4.19 -16.20
CA TYR A 223 -6.44 -3.39 -15.70
C TYR A 223 -5.57 -4.12 -14.66
N VAL A 224 -5.91 -5.34 -14.25
CA VAL A 224 -5.09 -6.15 -13.35
C VAL A 224 -4.00 -6.83 -14.18
N THR A 225 -2.83 -6.20 -14.25
CA THR A 225 -1.65 -6.75 -14.94
C THR A 225 -0.54 -7.18 -13.97
N SER A 226 -0.70 -6.86 -12.70
CA SER A 226 0.15 -7.23 -11.56
C SER A 226 -0.74 -7.50 -10.34
N PRO A 227 -0.19 -7.96 -9.19
CA PRO A 227 -1.02 -8.26 -8.02
C PRO A 227 -1.72 -7.03 -7.46
N HIS A 228 -3.04 -7.08 -7.30
CA HIS A 228 -3.82 -6.05 -6.59
C HIS A 228 -4.47 -6.64 -5.34
N TYR A 229 -4.71 -5.83 -4.31
CA TYR A 229 -5.44 -6.29 -3.13
C TYR A 229 -6.44 -5.27 -2.58
N ASP A 230 -7.50 -5.77 -1.95
CA ASP A 230 -8.58 -4.97 -1.36
C ASP A 230 -8.82 -5.40 0.09
N THR A 231 -8.57 -4.49 1.02
CA THR A 231 -8.58 -4.78 2.46
C THR A 231 -9.95 -4.57 3.12
N ARG A 232 -11.01 -4.23 2.38
CA ARG A 232 -12.35 -3.93 2.93
C ARG A 232 -12.89 -4.97 3.92
N GLY A 233 -12.63 -6.25 3.65
CA GLY A 233 -13.12 -7.34 4.50
C GLY A 233 -12.23 -7.63 5.69
N SER A 234 -11.02 -7.07 5.77
CA SER A 234 -10.06 -7.41 6.82
C SER A 234 -10.44 -6.81 8.17
N ALA A 235 -10.14 -7.53 9.25
CA ALA A 235 -10.31 -7.00 10.60
C ALA A 235 -9.44 -5.77 10.85
N HIS A 236 -8.26 -5.71 10.22
CA HIS A 236 -7.33 -4.59 10.36
C HIS A 236 -7.90 -3.29 9.76
N ALA A 237 -8.49 -3.36 8.56
CA ALA A 237 -9.16 -2.21 7.94
C ALA A 237 -10.37 -1.74 8.77
N ARG A 238 -11.11 -2.66 9.40
CA ARG A 238 -12.22 -2.31 10.31
C ARG A 238 -11.74 -1.65 11.61
N ALA A 239 -10.53 -1.98 12.06
CA ALA A 239 -9.93 -1.44 13.29
C ALA A 239 -9.24 -0.08 13.06
N GLN A 240 -8.70 0.19 11.87
CA GLN A 240 -8.26 1.52 11.46
C GLN A 240 -9.48 2.41 11.20
N GLN A 241 -10.06 2.92 12.29
CA GLN A 241 -11.21 3.82 12.36
C GLN A 241 -10.89 5.20 11.76
N ALA A 242 -10.68 5.28 10.45
CA ALA A 242 -10.59 6.53 9.70
C ALA A 242 -11.68 6.63 8.63
N GLY A 243 -12.83 5.97 8.80
CA GLY A 243 -14.01 6.15 7.94
C GLY A 243 -13.85 5.77 6.45
N ASP A 244 -12.66 5.41 6.01
CA ASP A 244 -12.25 5.10 4.62
C ASP A 244 -12.78 3.75 4.11
N GLY A 245 -13.16 2.86 5.04
CA GLY A 245 -13.62 1.52 4.72
C GLY A 245 -12.50 0.64 4.14
N GLY A 246 -11.24 0.83 4.51
CA GLY A 246 -10.10 0.08 3.98
C GLY A 246 -9.54 0.66 2.69
N VAL A 247 -8.55 -0.02 2.11
CA VAL A 247 -7.80 0.44 0.92
C VAL A 247 -7.94 -0.54 -0.24
N TYR A 248 -7.89 0.00 -1.45
CA TYR A 248 -7.54 -0.75 -2.65
C TYR A 248 -6.09 -0.44 -2.97
N ALA A 249 -5.31 -1.47 -3.25
CA ALA A 249 -3.90 -1.33 -3.52
C ALA A 249 -3.48 -2.18 -4.71
N VAL A 250 -2.37 -1.79 -5.31
CA VAL A 250 -1.73 -2.47 -6.42
C VAL A 250 -0.26 -2.64 -6.08
N LEU A 251 0.37 -3.67 -6.64
CA LEU A 251 1.79 -3.94 -6.47
C LEU A 251 2.49 -3.75 -7.81
N GLY A 252 3.57 -2.98 -7.79
CA GLY A 252 4.56 -2.94 -8.86
C GLY A 252 5.73 -3.82 -8.47
N ILE A 253 6.16 -4.66 -9.42
CA ILE A 253 7.23 -5.63 -9.21
C ILE A 253 8.29 -5.42 -10.28
N ASP A 254 9.53 -5.21 -9.87
CA ASP A 254 10.67 -5.00 -10.77
C ASP A 254 12.00 -5.21 -10.03
N SER A 255 13.08 -5.45 -10.76
CA SER A 255 14.42 -5.55 -10.18
C SER A 255 15.06 -4.20 -9.86
N ASP A 256 14.46 -3.10 -10.31
CA ASP A 256 14.79 -1.74 -9.88
C ASP A 256 13.66 -1.16 -9.01
N LEU A 257 13.99 -0.73 -7.80
CA LEU A 257 13.00 -0.25 -6.82
C LEU A 257 12.22 0.97 -7.33
N LEU A 258 12.88 1.87 -8.07
CA LEU A 258 12.24 3.04 -8.64
C LEU A 258 11.28 2.64 -9.77
N GLU A 259 11.63 1.64 -10.58
CA GLU A 259 10.74 1.11 -11.60
C GLU A 259 9.58 0.31 -11.00
N ALA A 260 9.81 -0.49 -9.95
CA ALA A 260 8.74 -1.13 -9.18
C ALA A 260 7.75 -0.09 -8.64
N SER A 261 8.26 1.02 -8.09
CA SER A 261 7.46 2.17 -7.64
C SER A 261 6.64 2.80 -8.77
N ARG A 262 7.24 3.00 -9.95
CA ARG A 262 6.54 3.54 -11.13
C ARG A 262 5.47 2.58 -11.63
N LYS A 263 5.75 1.27 -11.68
CA LYS A 263 4.78 0.25 -12.07
C LYS A 263 3.57 0.25 -11.14
N ALA A 264 3.80 0.30 -9.82
CA ALA A 264 2.73 0.38 -8.83
C ALA A 264 1.84 1.61 -9.09
N LEU A 265 2.45 2.78 -9.26
CA LEU A 265 1.68 4.01 -9.51
C LEU A 265 0.91 3.98 -10.84
N ARG A 266 1.52 3.47 -11.92
CA ARG A 266 0.85 3.31 -13.23
C ARG A 266 -0.35 2.36 -13.13
N ALA A 267 -0.21 1.25 -12.40
CA ALA A 267 -1.29 0.30 -12.18
C ALA A 267 -2.43 0.92 -11.36
N LEU A 268 -2.12 1.75 -10.35
CA LEU A 268 -3.15 2.41 -9.54
C LEU A 268 -3.92 3.44 -10.38
N ILE A 269 -3.22 4.20 -11.23
CA ILE A 269 -3.85 5.12 -12.18
C ILE A 269 -4.78 4.35 -13.14
N ALA A 270 -4.33 3.22 -13.68
CA ALA A 270 -5.14 2.40 -14.58
C ALA A 270 -6.41 1.89 -13.88
N TYR A 271 -6.30 1.44 -12.62
CA TYR A 271 -7.44 1.09 -11.79
C TYR A 271 -8.41 2.26 -11.60
N LEU A 272 -7.90 3.45 -11.24
CA LEU A 272 -8.74 4.62 -10.97
C LEU A 272 -9.50 5.07 -12.23
N VAL A 273 -8.82 5.21 -13.36
CA VAL A 273 -9.44 5.55 -14.65
C VAL A 273 -10.53 4.54 -15.01
N ALA A 274 -10.25 3.24 -14.84
CA ALA A 274 -11.20 2.19 -15.19
C ALA A 274 -12.42 2.11 -14.25
N THR A 275 -12.34 2.60 -13.01
CA THR A 275 -13.37 2.35 -11.98
C THR A 275 -14.05 3.59 -11.42
N ARG A 276 -13.53 4.80 -11.66
CA ARG A 276 -14.05 6.05 -11.09
C ARG A 276 -14.88 6.90 -12.04
N GLY A 277 -15.11 6.45 -13.27
CA GLY A 277 -16.09 7.01 -14.21
C GLY A 277 -15.82 8.47 -14.58
N GLY A 278 -15.20 8.70 -15.73
CA GLY A 278 -14.91 10.05 -16.22
C GLY A 278 -13.72 10.73 -15.55
N LEU A 279 -12.90 9.99 -14.79
CA LEU A 279 -11.62 10.46 -14.29
C LEU A 279 -10.57 10.32 -15.39
N GLU A 280 -10.01 11.43 -15.84
CA GLU A 280 -8.95 11.43 -16.85
C GLU A 280 -7.61 10.98 -16.26
N ARG A 281 -6.67 10.59 -17.12
CA ARG A 281 -5.39 10.02 -16.67
C ARG A 281 -4.58 11.02 -15.83
N GLU A 282 -4.55 12.28 -16.23
CA GLU A 282 -3.87 13.37 -15.54
C GLU A 282 -4.50 13.64 -14.17
N GLU A 283 -5.83 13.61 -14.09
CA GLU A 283 -6.57 13.77 -12.83
C GLU A 283 -6.30 12.60 -11.88
N ALA A 284 -6.31 11.37 -12.39
CA ALA A 284 -5.95 10.19 -11.60
C ALA A 284 -4.51 10.27 -11.07
N TYR A 285 -3.57 10.78 -11.88
CA TYR A 285 -2.18 10.97 -11.44
C TYR A 285 -2.07 12.02 -10.33
N MET A 286 -2.71 13.19 -10.50
CA MET A 286 -2.75 14.23 -9.46
C MET A 286 -3.44 13.73 -8.19
N LEU A 287 -4.54 12.97 -8.33
CA LEU A 287 -5.25 12.35 -7.20
C LEU A 287 -4.33 11.40 -6.42
N CYS A 288 -3.57 10.54 -7.10
CA CYS A 288 -2.60 9.69 -6.43
C CYS A 288 -1.59 10.51 -5.62
N SER A 289 -1.13 11.66 -6.13
CA SER A 289 -0.15 12.50 -5.42
C SER A 289 -0.65 13.08 -4.09
N ILE A 290 -1.96 13.26 -3.93
CA ILE A 290 -2.55 13.91 -2.75
C ILE A 290 -3.30 12.93 -1.83
N ALA A 291 -3.59 11.71 -2.30
CA ALA A 291 -4.46 10.77 -1.61
C ALA A 291 -4.01 9.30 -1.63
N ALA A 292 -2.99 8.94 -2.41
CA ALA A 292 -2.44 7.59 -2.41
C ALA A 292 -1.21 7.50 -1.50
N ASP A 293 -1.02 6.33 -0.93
CA ASP A 293 0.22 5.93 -0.24
C ASP A 293 1.06 5.06 -1.18
N LEU A 294 2.36 5.34 -1.28
CA LEU A 294 3.33 4.49 -1.96
C LEU A 294 4.31 3.92 -0.92
N LYS A 295 4.32 2.60 -0.74
CA LYS A 295 5.02 1.89 0.34
C LYS A 295 5.73 0.66 -0.20
N ILE A 296 6.91 0.37 0.31
CA ILE A 296 7.64 -0.87 0.02
C ILE A 296 6.90 -2.02 0.72
N ALA A 297 6.57 -3.09 0.00
CA ALA A 297 6.03 -4.31 0.59
C ALA A 297 7.19 -5.21 1.07
N GLU A 298 8.13 -5.52 0.18
CA GLU A 298 9.43 -6.13 0.49
C GLU A 298 10.56 -5.52 -0.36
N ILE A 299 11.80 -5.67 0.10
CA ILE A 299 13.01 -5.20 -0.60
C ILE A 299 14.17 -6.21 -0.53
N VAL A 300 13.89 -7.46 -0.23
CA VAL A 300 14.92 -8.44 0.14
C VAL A 300 14.98 -9.62 -0.82
N ASP A 301 13.92 -9.84 -1.60
CA ASP A 301 13.76 -11.05 -2.42
C ASP A 301 14.31 -10.93 -3.83
N MET A 302 15.62 -11.05 -3.91
CA MET A 302 16.32 -10.87 -5.16
C MET A 302 15.86 -11.86 -6.26
N PRO A 303 15.72 -11.39 -7.52
CA PRO A 303 16.17 -10.09 -7.99
C PRO A 303 15.09 -9.00 -7.96
N ASN A 304 13.88 -9.25 -7.47
CA ASN A 304 12.76 -8.33 -7.63
C ASN A 304 12.36 -7.68 -6.31
N PHE A 305 11.81 -6.47 -6.40
CA PHE A 305 11.21 -5.76 -5.28
C PHE A 305 9.71 -5.59 -5.52
N ALA A 306 8.92 -5.60 -4.45
CA ALA A 306 7.50 -5.31 -4.47
C ALA A 306 7.19 -3.96 -3.80
N VAL A 307 6.61 -3.03 -4.56
CA VAL A 307 6.15 -1.73 -4.05
C VAL A 307 4.64 -1.64 -4.18
N SER A 308 3.95 -1.28 -3.11
CA SER A 308 2.51 -1.09 -3.07
C SER A 308 2.12 0.37 -3.25
N ALA A 309 1.21 0.65 -4.18
CA ALA A 309 0.48 1.92 -4.26
C ALA A 309 -0.97 1.68 -3.82
N SER A 310 -1.45 2.41 -2.82
CA SER A 310 -2.76 2.19 -2.22
C SER A 310 -3.58 3.47 -2.12
N ILE A 311 -4.90 3.34 -2.22
CA ILE A 311 -5.86 4.44 -2.06
C ILE A 311 -7.04 4.00 -1.18
N PRO A 312 -7.56 4.87 -0.31
CA PRO A 312 -8.82 4.66 0.40
C PRO A 312 -9.97 4.20 -0.51
N ARG A 313 -10.77 3.23 -0.06
CA ARG A 313 -11.93 2.71 -0.82
C ARG A 313 -13.10 3.69 -0.85
N LYS A 314 -13.29 4.44 0.24
CA LYS A 314 -14.08 5.64 0.31
C LYS A 314 -13.14 6.85 0.27
N PRO A 315 -12.73 7.31 -0.93
CA PRO A 315 -12.23 8.67 -1.02
C PRO A 315 -13.35 9.63 -0.59
N ILE A 316 -12.95 10.74 0.02
CA ILE A 316 -13.73 11.92 0.45
C ILE A 316 -15.07 12.02 -0.31
N PRO A 317 -16.22 12.21 0.37
CA PRO A 317 -17.54 12.19 -0.25
C PRO A 317 -17.57 13.10 -1.48
N VAL A 318 -17.94 12.51 -2.62
CA VAL A 318 -18.33 13.27 -3.81
C VAL A 318 -19.55 14.08 -3.40
N ILE A 319 -19.37 15.37 -3.14
CA ILE A 319 -20.49 16.31 -3.10
C ILE A 319 -21.00 16.34 -4.54
N HIS A 320 -22.05 15.58 -4.83
CA HIS A 320 -22.80 15.78 -6.06
C HIS A 320 -23.19 17.26 -6.11
N PRO A 321 -22.95 17.98 -7.22
CA PRO A 321 -23.56 19.28 -7.41
C PRO A 321 -25.06 19.08 -7.20
N CYS A 322 -25.63 19.80 -6.24
CA CYS A 322 -27.06 19.78 -5.98
C CYS A 322 -27.77 20.21 -7.28
N ASN A 323 -28.27 19.25 -8.04
CA ASN A 323 -28.94 19.47 -9.31
C ASN A 323 -30.42 19.84 -9.13
N SER A 324 -30.79 20.44 -8.00
CA SER A 324 -32.09 21.08 -7.89
C SER A 324 -32.07 22.16 -6.81
N ALA A 325 -32.53 23.36 -7.16
CA ALA A 325 -32.79 24.43 -6.20
C ALA A 325 -33.94 24.10 -5.21
N LYS A 326 -34.44 22.85 -5.18
CA LYS A 326 -35.57 22.42 -4.36
C LYS A 326 -35.15 21.91 -2.98
N ASP A 327 -33.89 21.54 -2.77
CA ASP A 327 -33.43 20.93 -1.51
C ASP A 327 -32.98 21.95 -0.44
N ILE A 328 -33.05 23.26 -0.72
CA ILE A 328 -32.61 24.31 0.22
C ILE A 328 -33.75 24.83 1.14
N ILE A 329 -35.01 24.43 0.92
CA ILE A 329 -36.14 24.98 1.69
C ILE A 329 -36.94 23.85 2.36
N SER A 330 -36.42 23.29 3.46
CA SER A 330 -37.25 22.70 4.52
C SER A 330 -36.45 22.41 5.80
N ALA A 331 -36.09 23.47 6.54
CA ALA A 331 -35.83 23.35 7.96
C ALA A 331 -36.74 24.36 8.69
N PRO A 332 -37.76 23.90 9.44
CA PRO A 332 -38.59 24.81 10.22
C PRO A 332 -37.87 25.16 11.54
N GLY A 333 -37.60 26.44 11.77
CA GLY A 333 -37.37 26.95 13.14
C GLY A 333 -36.05 27.67 13.47
N GLY A 334 -35.29 28.21 12.52
CA GLY A 334 -34.09 29.01 12.83
C GLY A 334 -34.28 30.52 12.66
N ASN A 335 -34.17 31.30 13.74
CA ASN A 335 -34.13 32.77 13.68
C ASN A 335 -32.95 33.26 12.82
N VAL A 336 -33.23 34.18 11.90
CA VAL A 336 -32.21 34.87 11.10
C VAL A 336 -31.48 35.87 12.00
N VAL A 337 -30.19 35.66 12.24
CA VAL A 337 -29.31 36.65 12.87
C VAL A 337 -28.64 37.45 11.76
N GLU A 338 -28.87 38.76 11.72
CA GLU A 338 -28.19 39.66 10.77
C GLU A 338 -26.69 39.77 11.06
N PRO A 339 -25.81 39.84 10.03
CA PRO A 339 -24.38 40.01 10.26
C PRO A 339 -24.05 41.46 10.64
N VAL A 340 -23.48 41.65 11.83
CA VAL A 340 -22.86 42.91 12.25
C VAL A 340 -21.57 43.12 11.45
N ARG A 341 -21.49 44.21 10.68
CA ARG A 341 -20.24 44.67 10.03
C ARG A 341 -19.19 45.03 11.08
N ARG A 342 -18.08 44.29 11.14
CA ARG A 342 -16.83 44.77 11.75
C ARG A 342 -15.83 45.11 10.64
N GLN A 343 -15.26 46.31 10.67
CA GLN A 343 -14.17 46.72 9.79
C GLN A 343 -12.89 45.94 10.13
N ALA A 344 -12.23 45.36 9.13
CA ALA A 344 -10.90 44.77 9.28
C ALA A 344 -9.82 45.87 9.33
N PRO A 345 -8.77 45.74 10.17
CA PRO A 345 -7.66 46.68 10.16
C PRO A 345 -6.77 46.46 8.93
N ARG A 346 -6.22 47.55 8.38
CA ARG A 346 -5.27 47.53 7.26
C ARG A 346 -3.90 47.07 7.75
N ILE A 347 -3.36 46.01 7.14
CA ILE A 347 -1.97 45.58 7.30
C ILE A 347 -1.19 46.07 6.07
N HIS A 348 -0.10 46.82 6.27
CA HIS A 348 0.86 47.17 5.23
C HIS A 348 1.96 46.11 5.16
N VAL A 349 2.10 45.46 4.00
CA VAL A 349 3.19 44.54 3.71
C VAL A 349 4.22 45.29 2.86
N GLN A 350 5.43 45.52 3.40
CA GLN A 350 6.59 45.93 2.61
C GLN A 350 7.20 44.69 1.94
N GLN A 351 7.39 44.74 0.61
CA GLN A 351 8.15 43.73 -0.13
C GLN A 351 9.66 43.97 0.06
N PRO A 352 10.50 42.93 0.26
CA PRO A 352 11.94 43.06 0.16
C PRO A 352 12.38 43.08 -1.32
N ALA A 353 13.36 43.94 -1.64
CA ALA A 353 13.97 44.03 -2.95
C ALA A 353 14.87 42.82 -3.26
N ILE A 354 14.78 42.31 -4.49
CA ILE A 354 15.65 41.25 -5.04
C ILE A 354 16.88 41.92 -5.69
N PRO A 355 18.13 41.59 -5.34
CA PRO A 355 19.30 42.09 -6.08
C PRO A 355 19.50 41.30 -7.38
N ALA A 356 19.76 42.04 -8.47
CA ALA A 356 20.10 41.47 -9.78
C ALA A 356 21.51 40.85 -9.77
N ALA A 357 21.65 39.63 -10.27
CA ALA A 357 22.94 38.98 -10.51
C ALA A 357 23.49 39.37 -11.90
N ALA A 358 24.69 39.93 -11.93
CA ALA A 358 25.47 40.18 -13.13
C ALA A 358 26.33 38.95 -13.49
N ALA A 359 26.45 38.68 -14.78
CA ALA A 359 27.27 37.62 -15.34
C ALA A 359 28.75 38.06 -15.46
N SER A 360 29.68 37.15 -15.17
CA SER A 360 31.00 37.12 -15.82
C SER A 360 31.66 35.75 -15.71
N ASP A 361 32.34 35.38 -16.80
CA ASP A 361 32.92 34.10 -17.19
C ASP A 361 34.38 33.90 -16.70
N GLN A 362 34.81 32.63 -16.73
CA GLN A 362 36.18 32.07 -16.72
C GLN A 362 37.01 31.92 -15.43
N GLY A 363 37.55 30.70 -15.21
CA GLY A 363 38.87 30.54 -14.58
C GLY A 363 39.14 29.30 -13.74
N ARG A 364 39.52 28.20 -14.39
CA ARG A 364 40.21 26.97 -13.93
C ARG A 364 41.25 27.15 -12.78
N ARG A 365 41.22 26.30 -11.73
CA ARG A 365 42.31 25.39 -11.22
C ARG A 365 42.31 25.13 -9.68
N GLN A 366 42.35 23.83 -9.35
CA GLN A 366 43.11 23.10 -8.30
C GLN A 366 43.01 23.45 -6.79
N ARG A 367 42.79 22.39 -5.98
CA ARG A 367 43.00 22.30 -4.52
C ARG A 367 44.50 22.41 -4.15
N PRO A 368 44.84 22.71 -2.89
CA PRO A 368 45.13 21.63 -1.93
C PRO A 368 44.64 21.88 -0.48
N ASP A 369 44.72 20.80 0.31
CA ASP A 369 44.37 20.65 1.72
C ASP A 369 45.23 21.48 2.69
N VAL A 370 44.65 21.91 3.82
CA VAL A 370 45.37 22.19 5.10
C VAL A 370 44.42 21.99 6.29
N GLU A 371 44.81 21.11 7.22
CA GLU A 371 44.35 21.00 8.62
C GLU A 371 44.84 22.19 9.48
N GLN A 372 44.03 22.69 10.42
CA GLN A 372 44.43 22.86 11.83
C GLN A 372 43.31 23.39 12.75
N ASP A 373 43.38 22.91 13.99
CA ASP A 373 42.57 23.15 15.19
C ASP A 373 42.40 24.63 15.61
N ASP A 374 41.28 24.97 16.26
CA ASP A 374 41.14 25.00 17.74
C ASP A 374 39.96 25.90 18.20
N ALA A 375 39.38 25.49 19.33
CA ALA A 375 38.74 26.30 20.38
C ALA A 375 37.33 26.90 20.20
N SER A 376 36.40 26.24 20.90
CA SER A 376 35.54 26.83 21.94
C SER A 376 34.36 27.73 21.53
N GLN A 377 33.13 27.25 21.76
CA GLN A 377 32.23 27.67 22.87
C GLN A 377 30.78 27.33 22.51
N ASP A 378 30.23 26.37 23.24
CA ASP A 378 28.79 26.12 23.40
C ASP A 378 28.22 27.12 24.41
N PRO A 379 27.04 27.71 24.16
CA PRO A 379 25.99 27.50 25.16
C PRO A 379 24.59 27.46 24.54
N TYR A 380 23.86 26.36 24.60
CA TYR A 380 22.40 26.44 24.75
C TYR A 380 21.80 25.43 25.74
N HIS A 381 21.10 26.05 26.69
CA HIS A 381 20.37 25.48 27.80
C HIS A 381 19.15 24.64 27.40
N ASP A 382 18.98 23.55 28.14
CA ASP A 382 17.76 22.98 28.73
C ASP A 382 16.42 23.69 28.42
N VAL A 383 15.53 23.01 27.69
CA VAL A 383 14.07 23.21 27.78
C VAL A 383 13.38 21.85 27.77
N ARG A 384 12.78 21.50 28.91
CA ARG A 384 11.76 20.46 29.06
C ARG A 384 10.36 21.05 28.75
N ASP A 385 9.46 20.14 28.37
CA ASP A 385 7.99 20.19 28.40
C ASP A 385 7.21 20.42 27.09
N GLY A 386 6.30 19.48 26.83
CA GLY A 386 4.95 19.78 26.35
C GLY A 386 4.61 19.47 24.89
N TRP A 387 4.16 18.25 24.60
CA TRP A 387 3.40 17.99 23.37
C TRP A 387 1.99 18.57 23.51
N VAL A 388 1.64 19.56 22.69
CA VAL A 388 0.27 20.07 22.55
C VAL A 388 -0.37 19.40 21.33
N LEU A 389 -1.42 18.62 21.55
CA LEU A 389 -2.30 18.11 20.49
C LEU A 389 -3.09 19.28 19.87
N TYR A 390 -2.93 19.50 18.57
CA TYR A 390 -3.84 20.35 17.80
C TYR A 390 -5.02 19.51 17.30
N GLN A 391 -6.23 19.83 17.75
CA GLN A 391 -7.48 19.34 17.17
C GLN A 391 -7.92 20.33 16.08
N PRO A 392 -8.22 19.91 14.84
CA PRO A 392 -8.78 20.82 13.86
C PRO A 392 -10.29 20.98 14.09
N THR A 393 -10.69 22.15 14.57
CA THR A 393 -12.08 22.62 14.48
C THR A 393 -12.44 22.89 13.02
N ALA A 394 -13.47 22.21 12.51
CA ALA A 394 -13.98 22.44 11.17
C ALA A 394 -14.58 23.84 11.02
N VAL A 395 -14.14 24.60 10.02
CA VAL A 395 -14.76 25.87 9.60
C VAL A 395 -15.68 25.59 8.41
N ILE A 396 -16.98 25.81 8.59
CA ILE A 396 -17.96 25.76 7.50
C ILE A 396 -17.92 27.11 6.78
N VAL A 397 -17.43 27.12 5.54
CA VAL A 397 -17.52 28.29 4.65
C VAL A 397 -18.85 28.23 3.90
N SER A 398 -19.80 29.11 4.22
CA SER A 398 -21.00 29.29 3.39
C SER A 398 -20.71 30.29 2.27
N CYS A 399 -20.77 29.86 1.01
CA CYS A 399 -20.74 30.77 -0.14
C CYS A 399 -22.12 31.41 -0.31
N GLY A 400 -22.30 32.65 0.20
CA GLY A 400 -23.47 33.45 -0.10
C GLY A 400 -23.37 34.08 -1.48
N ARG A 401 -24.37 33.84 -2.36
CA ARG A 401 -24.56 34.63 -3.58
C ARG A 401 -25.21 35.97 -3.22
N VAL A 402 -24.56 37.08 -3.54
CA VAL A 402 -25.17 38.41 -3.48
C VAL A 402 -25.96 38.64 -4.78
N TYR A 403 -27.28 38.74 -4.67
CA TYR A 403 -28.13 39.27 -5.74
C TYR A 403 -28.22 40.79 -5.58
N ASP A 404 -27.75 41.54 -6.57
CA ASP A 404 -28.02 42.98 -6.65
C ASP A 404 -29.46 43.19 -7.16
N ARG A 405 -30.32 43.74 -6.30
CA ARG A 405 -31.68 44.16 -6.65
C ARG A 405 -31.69 45.67 -6.91
N GLY A 406 -31.51 46.03 -8.18
CA GLY A 406 -32.32 47.01 -8.89
C GLY A 406 -32.05 48.50 -8.68
N ARG A 407 -32.08 49.24 -9.80
CA ARG A 407 -32.80 50.52 -10.00
C ARG A 407 -32.91 50.84 -11.52
N PRO A 408 -33.81 51.77 -11.95
CA PRO A 408 -34.71 51.56 -13.08
C PRO A 408 -34.31 52.23 -14.41
N ARG A 409 -35.06 51.86 -15.45
CA ARG A 409 -35.08 52.30 -16.86
C ARG A 409 -34.76 53.79 -17.13
N SER A 410 -33.99 54.02 -18.21
CA SER A 410 -34.17 55.13 -19.17
C SER A 410 -33.78 54.69 -20.59
N THR A 411 -34.39 55.35 -21.57
CA THR A 411 -34.58 54.99 -22.99
C THR A 411 -33.46 55.41 -23.96
N PHE A 412 -33.30 54.60 -25.02
CA PHE A 412 -32.81 54.82 -26.41
C PHE A 412 -31.68 55.82 -26.75
N GLY A 413 -30.73 55.34 -27.56
CA GLY A 413 -29.87 56.12 -28.47
C GLY A 413 -29.00 55.19 -29.32
N ALA A 414 -29.04 55.37 -30.64
CA ALA A 414 -28.27 54.62 -31.63
C ALA A 414 -26.78 55.02 -31.63
N ASP A 415 -25.92 54.06 -32.01
CA ASP A 415 -24.61 54.18 -32.67
C ASP A 415 -23.55 53.25 -32.05
N GLY A 416 -22.90 52.50 -32.95
CA GLY A 416 -22.11 51.33 -32.64
C GLY A 416 -20.76 51.58 -31.99
N LEU A 417 -20.22 50.52 -31.38
CA LEU A 417 -18.84 50.05 -31.54
C LEU A 417 -18.67 48.80 -30.67
N ALA A 418 -18.26 47.71 -31.30
CA ALA A 418 -17.86 46.49 -30.61
C ALA A 418 -16.49 46.70 -29.96
N VAL A 419 -16.38 46.37 -28.68
CA VAL A 419 -15.11 46.05 -28.03
C VAL A 419 -15.37 44.81 -27.17
N HIS A 420 -14.74 43.69 -27.57
CA HIS A 420 -14.63 42.50 -26.74
C HIS A 420 -13.67 42.81 -25.58
N ASP A 421 -14.15 42.76 -24.35
CA ASP A 421 -13.29 42.73 -23.17
C ASP A 421 -13.43 41.35 -22.51
N VAL A 422 -12.38 40.55 -22.65
CA VAL A 422 -12.25 39.22 -22.05
C VAL A 422 -11.65 39.42 -20.66
N GLY A 423 -12.50 39.59 -19.66
CA GLY A 423 -12.06 39.67 -18.26
C GLY A 423 -11.65 38.29 -17.72
N GLU A 424 -10.34 38.04 -17.64
CA GLU A 424 -9.76 36.97 -16.82
C GLU A 424 -10.13 37.17 -15.33
N LEU A 425 -10.90 36.25 -14.75
CA LEU A 425 -11.07 36.14 -13.30
C LEU A 425 -9.99 35.23 -12.73
N ARG A 426 -8.91 35.83 -12.23
CA ARG A 426 -7.90 35.15 -11.41
C ARG A 426 -8.43 35.00 -9.98
N CYS A 427 -8.72 33.77 -9.55
CA CYS A 427 -8.86 33.44 -8.13
C CYS A 427 -7.45 33.29 -7.52
N ALA A 428 -7.02 34.28 -6.74
CA ALA A 428 -5.89 34.14 -5.84
C ALA A 428 -6.38 33.52 -4.52
N ALA A 429 -6.12 32.23 -4.31
CA ALA A 429 -6.21 31.60 -3.00
C ALA A 429 -4.82 31.65 -2.36
N GLY A 430 -4.59 32.65 -1.50
CA GLY A 430 -3.43 32.67 -0.62
C GLY A 430 -3.68 31.74 0.57
N VAL A 431 -2.83 30.73 0.73
CA VAL A 431 -2.76 29.92 1.97
C VAL A 431 -1.95 30.73 2.97
N VAL A 432 -2.56 31.06 4.11
CA VAL A 432 -1.83 31.50 5.30
C VAL A 432 -1.74 30.28 6.21
N VAL A 433 -0.51 29.89 6.54
CA VAL A 433 -0.13 28.72 7.35
C VAL A 433 -0.64 28.85 8.78
#